data_AF-A0A925SNF1-F1
#
_entry.id   AF-A0A925SNF1-F1
#
_cell.length_a   1.000
_cell.length_b   1.000
_cell.length_c   1.000
_cell.angle_alpha   90.00
_cell.angle_beta   90.00
_cell.angle_gamma   90.00
#
_symmetry.space_group_name_H-M   'P 1'
#
loop_
_entity.id
_entity.type
_entity.pdbx_description
1 polymer ?
#
loop_
_entity_poly.entity_id
_entity_poly.type
_entity_poly.pdbx_seq_one_letter_code
_entity_poly.pdbx_strand_id
1 'polypeptide(L)' 'MTDMAWIGHALANARPRAVGALLRYFRDLDTAEEAFQEASLKALKSWPENGPPRDPAAWLILVGR' A
#
# COMPACT_ATOMS: atom_id res chain seq x y z
N MET A 1 -7.39 -21.58 -7.75
CA MET A 1 -7.76 -20.26 -7.20
C MET A 1 -6.74 -19.90 -6.14
N THR A 2 -5.78 -19.05 -6.49
CA THR A 2 -4.69 -18.64 -5.60
C THR A 2 -5.29 -17.95 -4.37
N ASP A 3 -4.94 -18.42 -3.17
CA ASP A 3 -5.30 -17.71 -1.96
C ASP A 3 -4.63 -16.33 -1.99
N MET A 4 -5.41 -15.28 -2.24
CA MET A 4 -4.95 -13.89 -2.26
C MET A 4 -5.17 -13.18 -0.92
N ALA A 5 -5.62 -13.91 0.10
CA ALA A 5 -5.88 -13.37 1.43
C ALA A 5 -4.62 -12.74 2.04
N TRP A 6 -3.43 -13.28 1.73
CA TRP A 6 -2.17 -12.72 2.16
C TRP A 6 -1.93 -11.28 1.67
N ILE A 7 -2.42 -10.91 0.48
CA ILE A 7 -2.28 -9.53 -0.04
C ILE A 7 -3.12 -8.58 0.81
N GLY A 8 -4.36 -8.97 1.13
CA GLY A 8 -5.23 -8.21 2.02
C GLY A 8 -4.58 -8.00 3.40
N HIS A 9 -4.00 -9.05 3.98
CA HIS A 9 -3.27 -8.95 5.24
C HIS A 9 -2.03 -8.05 5.15
N ALA A 10 -1.26 -8.13 4.06
CA ALA A 10 -0.09 -7.28 3.86
C ALA A 10 -0.47 -5.80 3.75
N LEU A 11 -1.53 -5.47 2.99
CA LEU A 11 -2.06 -4.11 2.87
C LEU A 11 -2.59 -3.59 4.21
N ALA A 12 -3.38 -4.40 4.92
CA ALA A 12 -3.93 -4.03 6.22
C ALA A 12 -2.83 -3.76 7.26
N ASN A 13 -1.79 -4.60 7.33
CA ASN A 13 -0.66 -4.42 8.23
C ASN A 13 0.20 -3.19 7.87
N ALA A 14 0.31 -2.86 6.58
CA ALA A 14 1.09 -1.73 6.11
C ALA A 14 0.37 -0.38 6.27
N ARG A 15 -0.97 -0.37 6.27
CA ARG A 15 -1.80 0.84 6.25
C ARG A 15 -1.43 1.90 7.28
N PRO A 16 -1.27 1.60 8.59
CA PRO A 16 -1.00 2.65 9.58
C PRO A 16 0.30 3.41 9.31
N ARG A 17 1.36 2.69 8.88
CA ARG A 17 2.66 3.28 8.57
C ARG A 17 2.64 4.01 7.23
N ALA A 18 1.97 3.45 6.22
CA ALA A 18 1.90 4.06 4.89
C ALA A 18 1.06 5.35 4.90
N VAL A 19 -0.18 5.29 5.40
CA VAL A 19 -1.07 6.46 5.49
C VAL A 19 -0.45 7.53 6.39
N GLY A 20 0.18 7.17 7.52
CA GLY A 20 0.84 8.14 8.40
C GLY A 20 1.99 8.89 7.72
N ALA A 21 2.79 8.19 6.90
CA ALA A 21 3.88 8.83 6.15
C ALA A 21 3.36 9.70 5.00
N LEU A 22 2.35 9.24 4.27
CA LEU A 22 1.70 10.00 3.20
C LEU A 22 0.99 11.24 3.75
N LEU A 23 0.30 11.14 4.89
CA LEU A 23 -0.31 12.26 5.59
C LEU A 23 0.73 13.32 6.00
N ARG A 24 1.90 12.88 6.48
CA ARG A 24 3.01 13.81 6.78
C ARG A 24 3.50 14.54 5.53
N TYR A 25 3.43 13.90 4.36
CA TYR A 25 3.85 14.48 3.08
C TYR A 25 2.80 15.43 2.49
N PHE A 26 1.56 14.97 2.33
CA PHE A 26 0.49 15.73 1.68
C PHE A 26 -0.16 16.77 2.58
N ARG A 27 -0.10 16.60 3.92
CA ARG A 27 -0.80 17.46 4.90
C ARG A 27 -2.32 17.49 4.74
N ASP A 28 -2.86 16.48 4.06
CA ASP A 28 -4.27 16.31 3.78
C ASP A 28 -4.60 14.82 3.91
N LEU A 29 -5.61 14.49 4.72
CA LEU A 29 -5.94 13.08 5.02
C LEU A 29 -6.59 12.41 3.83
N ASP A 30 -7.52 13.09 3.15
CA ASP A 30 -8.24 12.53 2.01
C ASP A 30 -7.27 12.19 0.88
N THR A 31 -6.35 13.11 0.56
CA THR A 31 -5.28 12.89 -0.43
C THR A 31 -4.35 11.73 -0.02
N ALA A 32 -4.00 11.62 1.27
CA ALA A 32 -3.14 10.54 1.75
C ALA A 32 -3.82 9.17 1.67
N GLU A 33 -5.13 9.10 1.95
CA GLU A 33 -5.90 7.87 1.82
C GLU A 33 -6.10 7.47 0.36
N GLU A 34 -6.37 8.42 -0.53
CA GLU A 34 -6.47 8.18 -1.97
C GLU A 34 -5.14 7.66 -2.54
N ALA A 35 -4.02 8.31 -2.19
CA ALA A 35 -2.69 7.85 -2.56
C ALA A 35 -2.39 6.42 -2.09
N PHE A 36 -2.79 6.07 -0.86
CA PHE A 36 -2.64 4.71 -0.35
C PHE A 36 -3.51 3.70 -1.10
N GLN A 37 -4.74 4.07 -1.46
CA GLN A 37 -5.65 3.22 -2.23
C GLN A 37 -5.11 2.97 -3.64
N GLU A 38 -4.62 4.00 -4.32
CA GLU A 38 -3.98 3.86 -5.64
C GLU A 38 -2.72 2.99 -5.60
N ALA A 39 -1.88 3.15 -4.57
CA ALA A 39 -0.74 2.27 -4.35
C ALA A 39 -1.18 0.81 -4.10
N SER A 40 -2.28 0.62 -3.36
CA SER A 40 -2.86 -0.69 -3.09
C SER A 40 -3.40 -1.36 -4.38
N LEU A 41 -3.99 -0.60 -5.30
CA LEU A 41 -4.41 -1.11 -6.61
C LEU A 41 -3.22 -1.57 -7.46
N LYS A 42 -2.09 -0.84 -7.41
CA LYS A 42 -0.84 -1.25 -8.07
C LYS A 42 -0.24 -2.51 -7.43
N ALA A 43 -0.33 -2.64 -6.11
CA ALA A 43 0.05 -3.86 -5.39
C ALA A 43 -0.81 -5.06 -5.81
N LEU A 44 -2.13 -4.90 -5.86
CA LEU A 44 -3.07 -5.95 -6.31
C LEU A 44 -2.79 -6.43 -7.74
N LYS A 45 -2.28 -5.56 -8.60
CA LYS A 45 -1.87 -5.92 -9.96
C LYS A 45 -0.52 -6.64 -10.00
N SER A 46 0.47 -6.19 -9.23
CA SER A 46 1.87 -6.62 -9.38
C SER A 46 2.29 -7.75 -8.44
N TRP A 47 1.78 -7.77 -7.21
CA TRP A 47 2.20 -8.72 -6.18
C TRP A 47 1.76 -10.17 -6.41
N PRO A 48 0.62 -10.47 -7.06
CA PRO A 48 0.29 -11.86 -7.40
C PRO A 48 1.34 -12.56 -8.26
N GLU A 49 1.98 -11.82 -9.17
CA GLU A 49 2.97 -12.35 -10.10
C GLU A 49 4.39 -12.31 -9.53
N ASN A 50 4.74 -11.24 -8.80
CA ASN A 50 6.11 -10.98 -8.36
C ASN A 50 6.35 -11.29 -6.88
N GLY A 51 5.29 -11.61 -6.12
CA GLY A 51 5.31 -11.65 -4.66
C GLY A 51 5.34 -10.24 -4.04
N PRO A 52 5.23 -10.14 -2.70
CA PRO A 52 5.36 -8.86 -2.02
C PRO A 52 6.81 -8.36 -2.04
N PRO A 53 7.03 -7.03 -2.04
CA PRO A 53 8.34 -6.47 -1.75
C PRO A 53 8.76 -6.79 -0.31
N ARG A 54 10.07 -6.66 -0.03
CA ARG A 54 10.64 -6.92 1.31
C ARG A 54 10.01 -6.06 2.41
N ASP A 55 9.65 -4.81 2.12
CA ASP A 55 8.89 -3.93 3.01
C ASP A 55 7.67 -3.37 2.24
N PRO A 56 6.48 -3.98 2.41
CA PRO A 56 5.24 -3.52 1.79
C PRO A 56 4.88 -2.07 2.15
N ALA A 57 5.13 -1.64 3.39
CA ALA A 57 4.80 -0.28 3.80
C ALA A 57 5.71 0.74 3.10
N ALA A 58 7.01 0.49 3.03
CA ALA A 58 7.94 1.36 2.32
C ALA A 58 7.61 1.47 0.83
N TRP A 59 7.23 0.34 0.20
CA TRP A 59 6.82 0.32 -1.20
C TRP A 59 5.54 1.13 -1.44
N LEU A 60 4.51 0.97 -0.59
CA LEU A 60 3.26 1.73 -0.70
C LEU A 60 3.47 3.23 -0.51
N ILE A 61 4.36 3.64 0.40
CA ILE A 61 4.74 5.06 0.57
C ILE A 61 5.41 5.59 -0.70
N LEU A 62 6.35 4.83 -1.26
CA LEU A 62 7.08 5.24 -2.47
C LEU A 62 6.15 5.37 -3.67
N VAL A 63 5.19 4.46 -3.82
CA VAL A 63 4.28 4.38 -4.96
C VAL A 63 3.10 5.34 -4.85
N GLY A 64 2.69 5.69 -3.63
CA GLY A 64 1.64 6.66 -3.34
C GLY A 64 2.12 8.12 -3.27
N ARG A 65 3.43 8.35 -3.24
CA ARG A 65 4.02 9.69 -3.37
C ARG A 65 4.07 10.13 -4.83
#